data_AF-A0A819VXH3-F1
#
_entry.id   AF-A0A819VXH3-F1
#
_cell.length_a   1.000
_cell.length_b   1.000
_cell.length_c   1.000
_cell.angle_alpha   90.00
_cell.angle_beta   90.00
_cell.angle_gamma   90.00
#
_symmetry.space_group_name_H-M   'P 1'
#
loop_
_entity.id
_entity.type
_entity.pdbx_description
1 polymer ?
#
loop_
_entity_poly.entity_id
_entity_poly.type
_entity_poly.pdbx_seq_one_letter_code
_entity_poly.pdbx_strand_id
1 'polypeptide(L)'
;MLIHDFLGGHFEGDIVIPRMPRGVVKAGDDVRWPNGIVPYTISSDYSFYHEQSRPDRDDYVKVIWENIIPGYTNFFSLQLLFKSN
;
A
#
# COMPACT_ATOMS: atom_id res chain seq x y z
N MET A 1 23.33 -15.10 16.93
CA MET A 1 22.29 -14.39 17.71
C MET A 1 22.92 -13.11 18.20
N LEU A 2 22.17 -12.00 18.15
CA LEU A 2 22.53 -10.63 18.50
C LEU A 2 23.18 -9.85 17.33
N ILE A 3 22.35 -9.48 16.36
CA ILE A 3 22.64 -8.32 15.52
C ILE A 3 22.42 -7.07 16.37
N HIS A 4 23.46 -6.24 16.37
CA HIS A 4 23.37 -4.82 16.63
C HIS A 4 22.17 -4.24 15.90
N ASP A 5 21.34 -3.47 16.61
CA ASP A 5 20.75 -2.21 16.13
C ASP A 5 20.19 -1.47 17.36
N PHE A 6 21.16 -1.09 18.18
CA PHE A 6 21.07 -0.14 19.26
C PHE A 6 21.08 1.26 18.59
N LEU A 7 20.16 2.16 18.97
CA LEU A 7 20.02 3.58 18.54
C LEU A 7 19.05 3.89 17.40
N GLY A 8 17.81 3.43 17.50
CA GLY A 8 16.70 4.10 16.82
C GLY A 8 15.39 3.56 17.35
N GLY A 9 14.68 4.33 18.17
CA GLY A 9 13.34 3.97 18.68
C GLY A 9 12.25 3.93 17.60
N HIS A 10 12.60 3.52 16.38
CA HIS A 10 11.71 3.44 15.23
C HIS A 10 11.30 1.98 15.01
N PHE A 11 10.02 1.69 15.13
CA PHE A 11 9.42 0.44 14.68
C PHE A 11 9.36 0.44 13.15
N GLU A 12 9.61 -0.71 12.51
CA GLU A 12 9.70 -0.88 11.04
C GLU A 12 10.74 0.04 10.34
N GLY A 13 11.57 0.77 11.09
CA GLY A 13 12.62 1.63 10.54
C GLY A 13 12.22 3.08 10.23
N ASP A 14 10.95 3.46 10.40
CA ASP A 14 10.45 4.81 10.12
C ASP A 14 9.38 5.32 11.11
N ILE A 15 8.81 4.46 11.96
CA ILE A 15 7.79 4.85 12.94
C ILE A 15 8.45 5.07 14.29
N VAL A 16 8.64 6.33 14.71
CA VAL A 16 9.00 6.63 16.10
C VAL A 16 7.89 6.10 17.02
N ILE A 17 8.13 5.00 17.73
CA ILE A 17 7.23 4.58 18.79
C ILE A 17 7.70 5.27 20.07
N PRO A 18 6.97 6.26 20.59
CA PRO A 18 7.28 6.79 21.91
C PRO A 18 7.24 5.61 22.88
N ARG A 19 8.24 5.49 23.76
CA ARG A 19 8.35 4.44 24.77
C ARG A 19 7.17 4.52 25.75
N MET A 20 6.01 4.02 25.33
CA MET A 20 4.83 3.87 26.15
C MET A 20 4.87 2.51 26.85
N PRO A 21 4.28 2.38 28.05
CA PRO A 21 4.06 1.08 28.66
C PRO A 21 3.31 0.18 27.68
N ARG A 22 3.88 -1.00 27.39
CA ARG A 22 3.23 -2.00 26.54
C ARG A 22 1.85 -2.34 27.13
N GLY A 23 0.79 -2.18 26.34
CA GLY A 23 -0.56 -2.59 26.71
C GLY A 23 -1.61 -1.49 26.88
N VAL A 24 -1.27 -0.21 26.68
CA VAL A 24 -2.28 0.86 26.61
C VAL A 24 -2.17 1.54 25.26
N VAL A 25 -2.95 1.07 24.28
CA VAL A 25 -3.44 1.98 23.24
C VAL A 25 -4.13 3.09 24.03
N LYS A 26 -3.66 4.33 23.93
CA LYS A 26 -4.42 5.46 24.47
C LYS A 26 -5.77 5.43 23.77
N ALA A 27 -6.78 4.82 24.37
CA ALA A 27 -8.12 4.72 23.80
C ALA A 27 -8.90 6.02 24.06
N GLY A 28 -8.22 7.17 23.93
CA GLY A 28 -8.83 8.48 24.01
C GLY A 28 -9.18 8.95 22.61
N ASP A 29 -10.25 9.71 22.47
CA ASP A 29 -10.66 10.27 21.17
C ASP A 29 -9.58 11.21 20.59
N ASP A 30 -8.63 11.67 21.41
CA ASP A 30 -7.50 12.53 21.05
C ASP A 30 -6.44 11.86 20.14
N VAL A 31 -6.44 10.52 20.03
CA VAL A 31 -5.52 9.79 19.12
C VAL A 31 -6.24 9.24 17.89
N ARG A 32 -7.53 9.49 17.75
CA ARG A 32 -8.34 9.08 16.60
C ARG A 32 -8.45 10.25 15.64
N TRP A 33 -8.65 9.94 14.36
CA TRP A 33 -9.03 10.98 13.41
C TRP A 33 -10.33 11.65 13.87
N PRO A 34 -10.47 12.98 13.76
CA PRO A 34 -11.71 13.66 14.09
C PRO A 34 -12.90 12.98 13.38
N ASN A 35 -13.95 12.67 14.13
CA ASN A 35 -15.13 11.94 13.64
C ASN A 35 -14.84 10.54 13.05
N GLY A 36 -13.66 9.97 13.27
CA GLY A 36 -13.22 8.71 12.65
C GLY A 36 -12.98 8.81 11.14
N ILE A 37 -12.89 10.03 10.59
CA ILE A 37 -12.74 10.27 9.15
C ILE A 37 -11.26 10.49 8.83
N VAL A 38 -10.68 9.60 8.04
CA VAL A 38 -9.33 9.80 7.49
C VAL A 38 -9.38 10.91 6.44
N PRO A 39 -8.67 12.04 6.60
CA PRO A 39 -8.62 13.07 5.58
C PRO A 39 -7.81 12.56 4.37
N TYR A 40 -8.39 12.68 3.18
CA TYR A 40 -7.71 12.37 1.92
C TYR A 40 -8.12 13.38 0.84
N THR A 41 -7.33 13.52 -0.22
CA THR A 41 -7.66 14.34 -1.40
C THR A 41 -7.31 13.52 -2.64
N ILE A 42 -8.27 13.40 -3.56
CA ILE A 42 -8.06 12.74 -4.85
C ILE A 42 -7.89 13.84 -5.89
N SER A 43 -6.82 13.78 -6.68
CA SER A 43 -6.58 14.75 -7.74
C SER A 43 -7.56 14.54 -8.91
N SER A 44 -7.89 15.62 -9.61
CA SER A 44 -8.85 15.56 -10.74
C SER A 44 -8.31 14.78 -11.95
N ASP A 45 -6.99 14.63 -12.07
CA ASP A 45 -6.31 13.86 -13.09
C ASP A 45 -6.06 12.40 -12.67
N TYR A 46 -6.49 12.01 -11.48
CA TYR A 46 -6.28 10.66 -10.96
C TYR A 46 -7.06 9.62 -11.78
N SER A 47 -6.40 8.51 -12.11
CA SER A 47 -7.00 7.40 -12.84
C SER A 47 -7.36 6.26 -11.89
N PHE A 48 -8.56 5.69 -12.04
CA PHE A 48 -9.03 4.57 -11.21
C PHE A 48 -8.51 3.19 -11.67
N TYR A 49 -7.49 3.15 -12.54
CA TYR A 49 -6.90 1.89 -12.97
C TYR A 49 -5.88 1.43 -11.94
N HIS A 50 -5.78 0.12 -11.77
CA HIS A 50 -4.72 -0.43 -10.97
C HIS A 50 -3.37 -0.10 -11.61
N GLU A 51 -2.38 0.27 -10.81
CA GLU A 51 -1.03 0.58 -11.28
C GLU A 51 -0.43 -0.59 -12.10
N GLN A 52 -0.78 -1.85 -11.79
CA GLN A 52 -0.30 -3.00 -12.58
C GLN A 52 -0.86 -3.06 -14.01
N SER A 53 -1.94 -2.33 -14.30
CA SER A 53 -2.52 -2.25 -15.64
C SER A 53 -1.93 -1.09 -16.45
N ARG A 54 -0.99 -0.31 -15.90
CA ARG A 54 -0.35 0.76 -16.66
C ARG A 54 0.35 0.23 -17.91
N PRO A 55 0.36 0.99 -19.02
CA PRO A 55 0.99 0.56 -20.27
C PRO A 55 2.49 0.24 -20.16
N ASP A 56 3.20 0.94 -19.26
CA ASP A 56 4.64 0.81 -19.01
C ASP A 56 4.98 -0.21 -17.91
N ARG A 57 3.99 -0.96 -17.43
CA ARG A 57 4.14 -1.90 -16.31
C ARG A 57 5.27 -2.92 -16.53
N ASP A 58 5.43 -3.42 -17.75
CA ASP A 58 6.43 -4.44 -18.07
C ASP A 58 7.88 -3.95 -17.94
N ASP A 59 8.10 -2.64 -17.83
CA ASP A 59 9.43 -2.06 -17.55
C ASP A 59 9.83 -2.19 -16.08
N TYR A 60 8.86 -2.36 -15.17
CA TYR A 60 9.08 -2.33 -13.72
C TYR A 60 8.80 -3.65 -13.03
N VAL A 61 7.81 -4.41 -13.49
CA VAL A 61 7.36 -5.65 -12.85
C VAL A 61 7.08 -6.71 -13.90
N LYS A 62 7.15 -8.00 -13.54
CA LYS A 62 6.84 -9.14 -14.43
C LYS A 62 5.59 -9.87 -13.96
N VAL A 63 4.64 -10.16 -14.85
CA VAL A 63 3.50 -11.04 -14.49
C VAL A 63 4.00 -12.48 -14.60
N ILE A 64 3.82 -13.26 -13.54
CA ILE A 64 4.11 -14.69 -13.56
C ILE A 64 2.82 -15.41 -13.97
N TRP A 65 2.61 -15.54 -15.29
CA TRP A 65 1.36 -16.03 -15.86
C TRP A 65 1.01 -17.45 -15.40
N GLU A 66 2.00 -18.32 -15.17
CA GLU A 66 1.78 -19.69 -14.69
C GLU A 66 1.16 -19.77 -13.27
N ASN A 67 1.27 -18.70 -12.49
CA ASN A 67 0.73 -18.64 -11.13
C ASN A 67 -0.68 -18.03 -11.08
N ILE A 68 -1.25 -17.65 -12.23
CA ILE A 68 -2.59 -17.07 -12.30
C ILE A 68 -3.62 -18.19 -12.40
N ILE A 69 -4.68 -18.07 -11.60
CA ILE A 69 -5.83 -18.97 -11.66
C ILE A 69 -6.45 -18.92 -13.07
N PRO A 70 -6.65 -20.06 -13.75
CA PRO A 70 -7.29 -20.09 -15.06
C PRO A 70 -8.63 -19.33 -15.07
N GLY A 71 -8.85 -18.50 -16.10
CA GLY A 71 -10.03 -17.64 -16.20
C GLY A 71 -9.89 -16.23 -15.59
N TYR A 72 -8.80 -15.95 -14.87
CA TYR A 72 -8.54 -14.63 -14.27
C TYR A 72 -7.41 -13.83 -14.95
N THR A 73 -6.94 -14.27 -16.12
CA THR A 73 -5.82 -13.62 -16.83
C THR A 73 -6.15 -12.19 -17.27
N ASN A 74 -7.42 -11.91 -17.59
CA ASN A 74 -7.90 -10.59 -17.99
C ASN A 74 -7.73 -9.49 -16.92
N PHE A 75 -7.67 -9.85 -15.63
CA PHE A 75 -7.44 -8.89 -14.54
C PHE A 75 -6.01 -8.33 -14.51
N PHE A 76 -5.09 -8.98 -15.20
CA PHE A 76 -3.68 -8.56 -15.31
C PHE A 76 -3.36 -7.92 -16.67
N SER A 77 -4.37 -7.70 -17.51
CA SER A 77 -4.21 -7.03 -18.80
C SER A 77 -3.83 -5.56 -18.64
N LEU A 78 -3.00 -5.08 -19.58
CA LEU A 78 -2.70 -3.67 -19.73
C LEU A 78 -3.97 -2.89 -20.09
N GLN A 79 -4.09 -1.68 -19.57
CA GLN A 79 -5.24 -0.80 -19.77
C GLN A 79 -5.52 -0.50 -21.24
N LEU A 80 -4.46 -0.45 -22.08
CA LEU A 80 -4.59 -0.25 -23.52
C LEU A 80 -5.49 -1.30 -24.19
N LEU A 81 -5.53 -2.52 -23.65
CA LEU A 81 -6.33 -3.63 -24.20
C LEU A 81 -7.85 -3.43 -23.99
N PHE A 82 -8.27 -2.56 -23.07
CA PHE A 82 -9.69 -2.30 -22.80
C PHE A 82 -10.27 -1.12 -23.60
N LYS A 83 -9.43 -0.33 -24.29
CA LYS A 83 -9.87 0.86 -25.06
C LYS A 83 -10.18 0.57 -26.54
N SER A 84 -10.12 -0.69 -26.97
CA SER A 84 -10.20 -1.11 -28.39
C SER A 84 -11.61 -1.50 -28.90
N ASN A 85 -12.69 -1.15 -28.22
CA ASN A 85 -14.07 -1.40 -28.68
C ASN A 85 -14.89 -0.12 -28.76
#